data_AF-A0AAU6ZUK7-F1
#
_entry.id   AF-A0AAU6ZUK7-F1
#
_cell.length_a   1.000
_cell.length_b   1.000
_cell.length_c   1.000
_cell.angle_alpha   90.00
_cell.angle_beta   90.00
_cell.angle_gamma   90.00
#
_symmetry.space_group_name_H-M   'P 1'
#
loop_
_entity.id
_entity.type
_entity.pdbx_description
1 polymer ?
#
loop_
_entity_poly.entity_id
_entity_poly.type
_entity_poly.pdbx_seq_one_letter_code
_entity_poly.pdbx_strand_id
1 'polypeptide(L)'
;MSGARDGFPAAYVLTAATAVTMATESAVGVFATDWLYRDNALVTATFQGQDIVTLVVAVPLLVFGLVAEMRGSLRGRVLWLGMLFYSMYSYLFYAVAAAFNQFFLLYVATFGLPLYALLFSVPRLDLAHLGHTMAGGAARIVAITYTSLVAAGLGLLWVGISLGYLATHKVPQPIVDSGHPTGVVFAIDLVFIVPPMLLSAIWLLRRRVFGWFLAGVMSVGGSEPPRGVRRLSQTISATGCWAVNRA
;
A
#
# COMPACT_ATOMS: atom_id res chain seq x y z
N MET A 1 17.79 14.72 -28.11
CA MET A 1 17.34 14.71 -26.69
C MET A 1 16.07 15.56 -26.57
N SER A 2 14.86 14.98 -26.78
CA SER A 2 13.57 15.72 -26.67
C SER A 2 12.34 14.78 -26.71
N GLY A 3 12.37 13.62 -26.04
CA GLY A 3 11.28 12.62 -26.17
C GLY A 3 10.59 12.16 -24.88
N ALA A 4 10.93 12.72 -23.72
CA ALA A 4 10.54 12.14 -22.42
C ALA A 4 9.53 12.97 -21.61
N ARG A 5 8.94 14.04 -22.18
CA ARG A 5 8.06 14.97 -21.44
C ARG A 5 6.55 14.68 -21.57
N ASP A 6 6.15 13.66 -22.34
CA ASP A 6 4.73 13.34 -22.57
C ASP A 6 4.18 12.29 -21.59
N GLY A 7 4.77 12.20 -20.39
CA GLY A 7 4.37 11.29 -19.34
C GLY A 7 3.40 11.94 -18.36
N PHE A 8 2.12 11.57 -18.43
CA PHE A 8 1.11 11.74 -17.37
C PHE A 8 0.82 13.14 -16.78
N PRO A 9 0.64 14.22 -17.58
CA PRO A 9 0.33 15.54 -17.01
C PRO A 9 -0.91 15.50 -16.09
N ALA A 10 -1.96 14.78 -16.50
CA ALA A 10 -3.15 14.59 -15.67
C ALA A 10 -2.87 13.80 -14.38
N ALA A 11 -2.12 12.69 -14.43
CA ALA A 11 -1.87 11.89 -13.22
C ALA A 11 -0.98 12.63 -12.21
N TYR A 12 -0.06 13.48 -12.67
CA TYR A 12 0.77 14.31 -11.79
C TYR A 12 -0.05 15.39 -11.10
N VAL A 13 -0.96 16.06 -11.83
CA VAL A 13 -1.88 17.03 -11.22
C VAL A 13 -2.78 16.35 -10.19
N LEU A 14 -3.34 15.18 -10.53
CA LEU A 14 -4.14 14.39 -9.59
C LEU A 14 -3.32 13.97 -8.35
N THR A 15 -2.07 13.55 -8.53
CA THR A 15 -1.17 13.19 -7.42
C THR A 15 -0.89 14.40 -6.51
N ALA A 16 -0.62 15.56 -7.09
CA ALA A 16 -0.39 16.78 -6.32
C ALA A 16 -1.64 17.17 -5.52
N ALA A 17 -2.82 17.08 -6.14
CA ALA A 17 -4.09 17.28 -5.46
C ALA A 17 -4.28 16.27 -4.31
N THR A 18 -4.00 14.98 -4.54
CA THR A 18 -4.02 13.95 -3.50
C THR A 18 -3.11 14.29 -2.33
N ALA A 19 -1.86 14.70 -2.58
CA ALA A 19 -0.93 15.04 -1.51
C ALA A 19 -1.43 16.23 -0.67
N VAL A 20 -2.04 17.23 -1.32
CA VAL A 20 -2.62 18.40 -0.63
C VAL A 20 -3.83 18.02 0.20
N THR A 21 -4.77 17.25 -0.36
CA THR A 21 -5.97 16.84 0.38
C THR A 21 -5.60 15.93 1.56
N MET A 22 -4.70 14.97 1.35
CA MET A 22 -4.18 14.11 2.42
C MET A 22 -3.56 14.91 3.56
N ALA A 23 -2.65 15.83 3.23
CA ALA A 23 -2.00 16.66 4.24
C ALA A 23 -3.00 17.54 5.00
N THR A 24 -4.01 18.06 4.30
CA THR A 24 -5.07 18.89 4.90
C THR A 24 -5.93 18.07 5.86
N GLU A 25 -6.44 16.93 5.41
CA GLU A 25 -7.29 16.04 6.20
C GLU A 25 -6.55 15.56 7.44
N SER A 26 -5.32 15.07 7.28
CA SER A 26 -4.55 14.54 8.40
C SER A 26 -4.05 15.62 9.35
N ALA A 27 -3.73 16.83 8.87
CA ALA A 27 -3.40 17.93 9.78
C ALA A 27 -4.60 18.30 10.66
N VAL A 28 -5.80 18.41 10.07
CA VAL A 28 -7.01 18.73 10.85
C VAL A 28 -7.39 17.56 11.77
N GLY A 29 -7.28 16.32 11.32
CA GLY A 29 -7.53 15.14 12.16
C GLY A 29 -6.62 15.07 13.39
N VAL A 30 -5.35 15.44 13.26
CA VAL A 30 -4.38 15.49 14.37
C VAL A 30 -4.62 16.68 15.30
N PHE A 31 -4.80 17.90 14.77
CA PHE A 31 -4.84 19.10 15.60
C PHE A 31 -6.25 19.51 16.05
N ALA A 32 -7.29 18.95 15.44
CA ALA A 32 -8.68 19.39 15.62
C ALA A 32 -9.64 18.18 15.71
N THR A 33 -9.22 17.14 16.43
CA THR A 33 -9.97 15.88 16.56
C THR A 33 -11.38 16.08 17.13
N ASP A 34 -11.51 16.91 18.17
CA ASP A 34 -12.69 16.96 19.05
C ASP A 34 -14.01 17.29 18.32
N TRP A 35 -13.95 17.98 17.18
CA TRP A 35 -15.14 18.32 16.39
C TRP A 35 -15.28 17.47 15.12
N LEU A 36 -14.18 16.86 14.66
CA LEU A 36 -14.13 16.15 13.38
C LEU A 36 -14.58 14.69 13.52
N TYR A 37 -13.96 13.94 14.44
CA TYR A 37 -14.27 12.54 14.64
C TYR A 37 -15.43 12.38 15.63
N ARG A 38 -16.43 11.61 15.22
CA ARG A 38 -17.66 11.36 15.97
C ARG A 38 -17.84 9.88 16.29
N ASP A 39 -16.82 9.09 15.99
CA ASP A 39 -16.78 7.66 16.17
C ASP A 39 -16.53 7.28 17.63
N ASN A 40 -16.59 5.99 17.93
CA ASN A 40 -16.20 5.51 19.25
C ASN A 40 -14.68 5.73 19.50
N ALA A 41 -14.25 5.58 20.75
CA ALA A 41 -12.87 5.86 21.14
C ALA A 41 -11.83 5.00 20.39
N LEU A 42 -12.16 3.74 20.08
CA LEU A 42 -11.27 2.83 19.36
C LEU A 42 -11.06 3.28 17.90
N VAL A 43 -12.14 3.56 17.19
CA VAL A 43 -12.11 3.99 15.79
C VAL A 43 -11.46 5.38 15.67
N THR A 44 -11.80 6.30 16.57
CA THR A 44 -11.19 7.63 16.62
C THR A 44 -9.67 7.54 16.82
N ALA A 45 -9.21 6.73 17.78
CA ALA A 45 -7.77 6.53 18.00
C ALA A 45 -7.06 5.91 16.78
N THR A 46 -7.75 5.02 16.07
CA THR A 46 -7.23 4.40 14.83
C THR A 46 -7.02 5.45 13.73
N PHE A 47 -8.03 6.30 13.48
CA PHE A 47 -7.91 7.37 12.49
C PHE A 47 -6.87 8.42 12.88
N GLN A 48 -6.82 8.84 14.15
CA GLN A 48 -5.76 9.74 14.62
C GLN A 48 -4.35 9.16 14.39
N GLY A 49 -4.15 7.88 14.73
CA GLY A 49 -2.88 7.20 14.48
C GLY A 49 -2.53 7.20 12.99
N GLN A 50 -3.52 6.93 12.14
CA GLN A 50 -3.34 6.94 10.70
C GLN A 50 -3.07 8.34 10.13
N ASP A 51 -3.66 9.39 10.69
CA ASP A 51 -3.39 10.77 10.28
C ASP A 51 -1.96 11.20 10.60
N ILE A 52 -1.43 10.83 11.77
CA ILE A 52 -0.03 11.10 12.12
C ILE A 52 0.90 10.40 11.12
N VAL A 53 0.66 9.12 10.85
CA VAL A 53 1.46 8.35 9.88
C VAL A 53 1.34 8.95 8.48
N THR A 54 0.14 9.39 8.11
CA THR A 54 -0.11 9.99 6.79
C THR A 54 0.69 11.28 6.63
N LEU A 55 0.67 12.15 7.63
CA LEU A 55 1.33 13.45 7.59
C LEU A 55 2.87 13.32 7.62
N VAL A 56 3.40 12.43 8.47
CA VAL A 56 4.85 12.31 8.71
C VAL A 56 5.54 11.36 7.73
N VAL A 57 4.82 10.36 7.20
CA VAL A 57 5.41 9.30 6.39
C VAL A 57 4.78 9.24 4.99
N ALA A 58 3.46 9.10 4.89
CA ALA A 58 2.83 8.82 3.60
C ALA A 58 2.94 9.99 2.62
N VAL A 59 2.60 11.21 3.06
CA VAL A 59 2.69 12.42 2.21
C VAL A 59 4.14 12.67 1.75
N PRO A 60 5.17 12.65 2.63
CA PRO A 60 6.56 12.78 2.20
C PRO A 60 7.00 11.70 1.21
N LEU A 61 6.61 10.43 1.42
CA LEU A 61 6.93 9.34 0.50
C LEU A 61 6.24 9.49 -0.86
N LEU A 62 4.98 9.93 -0.89
CA LEU A 62 4.25 10.19 -2.12
C LEU A 62 4.92 11.29 -2.94
N VAL A 63 5.28 12.41 -2.28
CA VAL A 63 5.98 13.53 -2.92
C VAL A 63 7.37 13.09 -3.40
N PHE A 64 8.13 12.38 -2.57
CA PHE A 64 9.45 11.88 -2.94
C PHE A 64 9.38 10.91 -4.12
N GLY A 65 8.41 9.98 -4.11
CA GLY A 65 8.14 9.06 -5.22
C GLY A 65 7.83 9.80 -6.51
N LEU A 66 6.93 10.80 -6.47
CA LEU A 66 6.57 11.62 -7.62
C LEU A 66 7.79 12.37 -8.18
N VAL A 67 8.56 13.05 -7.32
CA VAL A 67 9.77 13.78 -7.74
C VAL A 67 10.81 12.84 -8.34
N ALA A 68 10.99 11.65 -7.76
CA ALA A 68 11.92 10.65 -8.30
C ALA A 68 11.45 10.11 -9.66
N GLU A 69 10.14 9.89 -9.84
CA GLU A 69 9.54 9.52 -11.13
C GLU A 69 9.74 10.61 -12.18
N MET A 70 9.52 11.89 -11.84
CA MET A 70 9.75 13.01 -12.75
C MET A 70 11.21 13.15 -13.18
N ARG A 71 12.14 12.61 -12.38
CA ARG A 71 13.58 12.51 -12.72
C ARG A 71 13.92 11.26 -13.54
N GLY A 72 12.92 10.46 -13.93
CA GLY A 72 13.08 9.24 -14.70
C GLY A 72 13.46 8.00 -13.87
N SER A 73 13.34 8.05 -12.55
CA SER A 73 13.71 6.93 -11.68
C SER A 73 12.63 5.86 -11.66
N LEU A 74 12.98 4.67 -12.14
CA LEU A 74 12.11 3.51 -12.12
C LEU A 74 11.66 3.11 -10.71
N ARG A 75 12.57 3.20 -9.72
CA ARG A 75 12.23 2.95 -8.30
C ARG A 75 11.28 4.03 -7.77
N GLY A 76 11.47 5.28 -8.23
CA GLY A 76 10.55 6.39 -7.99
C GLY A 76 9.16 6.09 -8.51
N ARG A 77 9.04 5.56 -9.74
CA ARG A 77 7.78 5.11 -10.32
C ARG A 77 7.01 4.13 -9.45
N VAL A 78 7.70 3.07 -9.02
CA VAL A 78 7.09 2.00 -8.20
C VAL A 78 6.66 2.55 -6.84
N LEU A 79 7.49 3.41 -6.22
CA LEU A 79 7.13 4.07 -4.98
C LEU A 79 5.92 5.00 -5.17
N TRP A 80 5.91 5.83 -6.20
CA TRP A 80 4.81 6.75 -6.51
C TRP A 80 3.49 5.99 -6.70
N LEU A 81 3.47 4.95 -7.55
CA LEU A 81 2.27 4.16 -7.80
C LEU A 81 1.85 3.34 -6.57
N GLY A 82 2.81 2.84 -5.80
CA GLY A 82 2.59 2.22 -4.49
C GLY A 82 1.91 3.17 -3.51
N MET A 83 2.38 4.41 -3.43
CA MET A 83 1.82 5.42 -2.53
C MET A 83 0.46 5.93 -3.01
N LEU A 84 0.21 6.03 -4.32
CA LEU A 84 -1.14 6.30 -4.83
C LEU A 84 -2.11 5.18 -4.44
N PHE A 85 -1.70 3.91 -4.56
CA PHE A 85 -2.51 2.78 -4.12
C PHE A 85 -2.76 2.82 -2.60
N TYR A 86 -1.72 3.07 -1.80
CA TYR A 86 -1.85 3.25 -0.35
C TYR A 86 -2.84 4.37 -0.01
N SER A 87 -2.78 5.50 -0.70
CA SER A 87 -3.66 6.65 -0.46
C SER A 87 -5.10 6.30 -0.80
N MET A 88 -5.34 5.72 -1.97
CA MET A 88 -6.65 5.22 -2.37
C MET A 88 -7.20 4.22 -1.33
N TYR A 89 -6.41 3.23 -0.94
CA TYR A 89 -6.82 2.22 0.03
C TYR A 89 -7.15 2.82 1.41
N SER A 90 -6.29 3.71 1.90
CA SER A 90 -6.44 4.37 3.19
C SER A 90 -7.70 5.21 3.25
N TYR A 91 -7.92 6.07 2.25
CA TYR A 91 -9.06 7.00 2.23
C TYR A 91 -10.38 6.35 1.88
N LEU A 92 -10.38 5.11 1.36
CA LEU A 92 -11.58 4.31 1.29
C LEU A 92 -12.15 4.04 2.70
N PHE A 93 -11.30 3.73 3.70
CA PHE A 93 -11.75 3.55 5.08
C PHE A 93 -12.39 4.83 5.63
N TYR A 94 -11.80 5.99 5.41
CA TYR A 94 -12.40 7.25 5.84
C TYR A 94 -13.77 7.49 5.16
N ALA A 95 -13.91 7.16 3.87
CA ALA A 95 -15.14 7.36 3.13
C ALA A 95 -16.28 6.41 3.54
N VAL A 96 -15.97 5.18 3.99
CA VAL A 96 -17.01 4.15 4.27
C VAL A 96 -17.09 3.69 5.73
N ALA A 97 -16.08 4.00 6.55
CA ALA A 97 -15.98 3.59 7.95
C ALA A 97 -15.97 4.77 8.93
N ALA A 98 -15.59 5.99 8.53
CA ALA A 98 -15.72 7.13 9.44
C ALA A 98 -17.20 7.52 9.61
N ALA A 99 -17.58 7.89 10.83
CA ALA A 99 -18.87 8.51 11.10
C ALA A 99 -19.04 9.78 10.27
N PHE A 100 -20.26 10.00 9.78
CA PHE A 100 -20.54 11.11 8.87
C PHE A 100 -20.18 12.47 9.50
N ASN A 101 -19.29 13.19 8.83
CA ASN A 101 -18.76 14.47 9.28
C ASN A 101 -18.59 15.44 8.09
N GLN A 102 -18.09 16.65 8.38
CA GLN A 102 -17.92 17.72 7.40
C GLN A 102 -16.92 17.38 6.29
N PHE A 103 -16.02 16.42 6.53
CA PHE A 103 -14.94 16.02 5.63
C PHE A 103 -15.33 14.87 4.70
N PHE A 104 -16.57 14.35 4.80
CA PHE A 104 -17.02 13.24 3.96
C PHE A 104 -16.72 13.44 2.47
N LEU A 105 -17.04 14.60 1.90
CA LEU A 105 -16.76 14.90 0.49
C LEU A 105 -15.26 14.98 0.19
N LEU A 106 -14.46 15.41 1.16
CA LEU A 106 -13.01 15.47 1.03
C LEU A 106 -12.44 14.05 1.03
N TYR A 107 -12.90 13.16 1.92
CA TYR A 107 -12.48 11.75 1.93
C TYR A 107 -12.78 11.06 0.60
N VAL A 108 -13.97 11.31 0.03
CA VAL A 108 -14.36 10.79 -1.28
C VAL A 108 -13.45 11.34 -2.39
N ALA A 109 -13.10 12.62 -2.34
CA ALA A 109 -12.16 13.21 -3.29
C ALA A 109 -10.76 12.60 -3.14
N THR A 110 -10.23 12.47 -1.91
CA THR A 110 -8.91 11.89 -1.62
C THR A 110 -8.84 10.40 -1.95
N PHE A 111 -9.97 9.68 -1.93
CA PHE A 111 -10.08 8.33 -2.49
C PHE A 111 -10.04 8.34 -4.04
N GLY A 112 -10.83 9.21 -4.67
CA GLY A 112 -11.00 9.23 -6.13
C GLY A 112 -9.78 9.74 -6.89
N LEU A 113 -9.13 10.80 -6.41
CA LEU A 113 -7.95 11.39 -7.04
C LEU A 113 -6.83 10.37 -7.33
N PRO A 114 -6.34 9.58 -6.34
CA PRO A 114 -5.32 8.58 -6.58
C PRO A 114 -5.82 7.39 -7.39
N LEU A 115 -7.11 7.02 -7.28
CA LEU A 115 -7.72 5.99 -8.13
C LEU A 115 -7.62 6.39 -9.62
N TYR A 116 -8.06 7.60 -9.97
CA TYR A 116 -7.96 8.09 -11.36
C TYR A 116 -6.51 8.31 -11.79
N ALA A 117 -5.63 8.75 -10.90
CA ALA A 117 -4.20 8.83 -11.18
C ALA A 117 -3.62 7.45 -11.55
N LEU A 118 -3.97 6.39 -10.81
CA LEU A 118 -3.58 5.01 -11.13
C LEU A 118 -4.16 4.54 -12.46
N LEU A 119 -5.45 4.79 -12.73
CA LEU A 119 -6.11 4.40 -13.98
C LEU A 119 -5.45 5.04 -15.20
N PHE A 120 -5.02 6.30 -15.10
CA PHE A 120 -4.27 6.96 -16.18
C PHE A 120 -2.82 6.53 -16.27
N SER A 121 -2.25 6.03 -15.16
CA SER A 121 -0.83 5.68 -15.07
C SER A 121 -0.52 4.27 -15.59
N VAL A 122 -1.30 3.27 -15.16
CA VAL A 122 -1.03 1.84 -15.42
C VAL A 122 -0.94 1.49 -16.92
N PRO A 123 -1.82 1.96 -17.81
CA PRO A 123 -1.79 1.55 -19.23
C PRO A 123 -0.56 2.03 -20.00
N ARG A 124 0.15 3.05 -19.51
CA ARG A 124 1.32 3.62 -20.21
C ARG A 124 2.65 3.16 -19.60
N LEU A 125 2.61 2.17 -18.70
CA LEU A 125 3.81 1.62 -18.09
C LEU A 125 4.58 0.75 -19.09
N ASP A 126 5.86 1.05 -19.28
CA ASP A 126 6.80 0.13 -19.91
C ASP A 126 7.19 -0.99 -18.93
N LEU A 127 6.37 -2.03 -18.93
CA LEU A 127 6.52 -3.21 -18.08
C LEU A 127 7.73 -4.06 -18.44
N ALA A 128 8.21 -3.98 -19.69
CA ALA A 128 9.38 -4.73 -20.13
C ALA A 128 10.64 -4.18 -19.45
N HIS A 129 10.79 -2.85 -19.43
CA HIS A 129 11.91 -2.21 -18.75
C HIS A 129 11.91 -2.46 -17.23
N LEU A 130 10.73 -2.48 -16.60
CA LEU A 130 10.53 -2.79 -15.17
C LEU A 130 10.98 -4.21 -14.80
N GLY A 131 10.61 -5.20 -15.64
CA GLY A 131 10.95 -6.60 -15.39
C GLY A 131 12.46 -6.85 -15.37
N HIS A 132 13.20 -6.27 -16.30
CA HIS A 132 14.64 -6.53 -16.42
C HIS A 132 15.47 -5.99 -15.25
N THR A 133 15.10 -4.85 -14.68
CA THR A 133 15.82 -4.20 -13.57
C THR A 133 15.51 -4.82 -12.21
N MET A 134 14.35 -5.47 -12.07
CA MET A 134 13.92 -6.12 -10.81
C MET A 134 14.14 -7.65 -10.79
N ALA A 135 14.48 -8.26 -11.93
CA ALA A 135 14.55 -9.71 -12.13
C ALA A 135 15.76 -10.43 -11.47
N GLY A 136 15.94 -10.27 -10.16
CA GLY A 136 16.83 -11.13 -9.38
C GLY A 136 16.12 -12.42 -8.94
N GLY A 137 16.79 -13.58 -9.07
CA GLY A 137 16.22 -14.87 -8.64
C GLY A 137 15.83 -14.90 -7.15
N ALA A 138 16.70 -14.37 -6.27
CA ALA A 138 16.43 -14.26 -4.84
C ALA A 138 15.31 -13.24 -4.53
N ALA A 139 15.31 -12.07 -5.19
CA ALA A 139 14.27 -11.06 -5.03
C ALA A 139 12.89 -11.60 -5.43
N ARG A 140 12.84 -12.50 -6.42
CA ARG A 140 11.61 -13.11 -6.91
C ARG A 140 11.01 -14.04 -5.88
N ILE A 141 11.85 -14.87 -5.25
CA ILE A 141 11.42 -15.78 -4.19
C ILE A 141 10.89 -14.96 -3.01
N VAL A 142 11.62 -13.93 -2.57
CA VAL A 142 11.16 -13.05 -1.48
C VAL A 142 9.82 -12.40 -1.81
N ALA A 143 9.65 -11.85 -3.00
CA ALA A 143 8.41 -11.22 -3.43
C ALA A 143 7.23 -12.21 -3.48
N ILE A 144 7.45 -13.42 -4.03
CA ILE A 144 6.43 -14.49 -4.06
C ILE A 144 6.07 -14.90 -2.63
N THR A 145 7.05 -15.20 -1.80
CA THR A 145 6.82 -15.65 -0.42
C THR A 145 6.08 -14.59 0.38
N TYR A 146 6.52 -13.33 0.36
CA TYR A 146 5.86 -12.24 1.07
C TYR A 146 4.41 -12.05 0.60
N THR A 147 4.20 -11.89 -0.72
CA THR A 147 2.85 -11.66 -1.25
C THR A 147 1.91 -12.85 -1.02
N SER A 148 2.42 -14.08 -1.10
CA SER A 148 1.61 -15.27 -0.84
C SER A 148 1.27 -15.43 0.65
N LEU A 149 2.24 -15.20 1.53
CA LEU A 149 2.03 -15.32 2.98
C LEU A 149 1.05 -14.28 3.50
N VAL A 150 1.18 -13.02 3.09
CA VAL A 150 0.24 -11.96 3.52
C VAL A 150 -1.16 -12.23 2.97
N ALA A 151 -1.27 -12.58 1.68
CA ALA A 151 -2.57 -12.86 1.09
C ALA A 151 -3.24 -14.09 1.70
N ALA A 152 -2.50 -15.17 1.97
CA ALA A 152 -3.03 -16.34 2.65
C ALA A 152 -3.38 -16.03 4.11
N GLY A 153 -2.53 -15.30 4.83
CA GLY A 153 -2.76 -14.92 6.23
C GLY A 153 -4.02 -14.08 6.39
N LEU A 154 -4.09 -12.94 5.70
CA LEU A 154 -5.27 -12.05 5.76
C LEU A 154 -6.51 -12.72 5.16
N GLY A 155 -6.36 -13.40 4.02
CA GLY A 155 -7.46 -14.10 3.36
C GLY A 155 -8.08 -15.18 4.24
N LEU A 156 -7.26 -16.06 4.82
CA LEU A 156 -7.74 -17.11 5.72
C LEU A 156 -8.31 -16.53 7.02
N LEU A 157 -7.70 -15.47 7.57
CA LEU A 157 -8.20 -14.81 8.77
C LEU A 157 -9.59 -14.23 8.55
N TRP A 158 -9.77 -13.38 7.53
CA TRP A 158 -11.03 -12.69 7.27
C TRP A 158 -12.13 -13.64 6.79
N VAL A 159 -11.80 -14.60 5.92
CA VAL A 159 -12.75 -15.64 5.51
C VAL A 159 -13.11 -16.53 6.69
N GLY A 160 -12.13 -16.93 7.51
CA GLY A 160 -12.36 -17.78 8.69
C GLY A 160 -13.29 -17.13 9.70
N ILE A 161 -13.07 -15.85 10.03
CA ILE A 161 -13.96 -15.08 10.90
C ILE A 161 -15.37 -15.00 10.31
N SER A 162 -15.47 -14.75 9.00
CA SER A 162 -16.76 -14.62 8.31
C SER A 162 -17.53 -15.94 8.25
N LEU A 163 -16.86 -17.07 8.00
CA LEU A 163 -17.46 -18.40 8.01
C LEU A 163 -17.83 -18.85 9.44
N GLY A 164 -17.08 -18.40 10.45
CA GLY A 164 -17.39 -18.64 11.85
C GLY A 164 -18.78 -18.13 12.25
N TYR A 165 -19.25 -17.04 11.64
CA TYR A 165 -20.62 -16.54 11.83
C TYR A 165 -21.68 -17.56 11.37
N LEU A 166 -21.44 -18.29 10.27
CA LEU A 166 -22.38 -19.29 9.76
C LEU A 166 -22.57 -20.45 10.74
N ALA A 167 -21.53 -20.79 11.52
CA ALA A 167 -21.58 -21.86 12.51
C ALA A 167 -22.09 -21.39 13.89
N THR A 168 -21.73 -20.17 14.30
CA THR A 168 -21.98 -19.69 15.67
C THR A 168 -23.18 -18.75 15.80
N HIS A 169 -23.61 -18.14 14.69
CA HIS A 169 -24.59 -17.06 14.64
C HIS A 169 -24.28 -15.86 15.55
N LYS A 170 -23.00 -15.72 15.96
CA LYS A 170 -22.52 -14.60 16.77
C LYS A 170 -21.75 -13.63 15.89
N VAL A 171 -22.12 -12.35 15.95
CA VAL A 171 -21.41 -11.29 15.23
C VAL A 171 -19.94 -11.27 15.69
N PRO A 172 -18.97 -11.28 14.76
CA PRO A 172 -17.55 -11.18 15.09
C PRO A 172 -17.22 -9.95 15.94
N GLN A 173 -16.38 -10.13 16.97
CA GLN A 173 -16.01 -9.03 17.87
C GLN A 173 -15.44 -7.78 17.19
N PRO A 174 -14.60 -7.85 16.15
CA PRO A 174 -14.11 -6.64 15.48
C PRO A 174 -15.23 -5.76 14.88
N ILE A 175 -16.39 -6.36 14.54
CA ILE A 175 -17.57 -5.62 14.06
C ILE A 175 -18.27 -4.95 15.24
N VAL A 176 -18.42 -5.65 16.35
CA VAL A 176 -19.01 -5.13 17.59
C VAL A 176 -18.18 -3.97 18.15
N ASP A 177 -16.87 -4.16 18.26
CA ASP A 177 -15.93 -3.18 18.81
C ASP A 177 -15.84 -1.90 17.97
N SER A 178 -15.95 -2.03 16.65
CA SER A 178 -15.98 -0.87 15.74
C SER A 178 -17.34 -0.17 15.71
N GLY A 179 -18.41 -0.82 16.19
CA GLY A 179 -19.77 -0.29 16.14
C GLY A 179 -20.37 -0.24 14.72
N HIS A 180 -19.71 -0.83 13.73
CA HIS A 180 -20.20 -0.89 12.36
C HIS A 180 -21.25 -1.99 12.18
N PRO A 181 -22.19 -1.82 11.23
CA PRO A 181 -23.17 -2.87 10.90
C PRO A 181 -22.54 -4.07 10.17
N THR A 182 -21.29 -3.97 9.70
CA THR A 182 -20.61 -5.01 8.91
C THR A 182 -19.09 -4.95 9.08
N GLY A 183 -18.39 -5.98 8.62
CA GLY A 183 -16.93 -6.08 8.62
C GLY A 183 -16.29 -5.28 7.50
N VAL A 184 -16.27 -3.95 7.63
CA VAL A 184 -15.74 -3.03 6.61
C VAL A 184 -14.30 -3.37 6.24
N VAL A 185 -13.44 -3.62 7.24
CA VAL A 185 -12.04 -4.05 7.05
C VAL A 185 -11.97 -5.36 6.28
N PHE A 186 -12.81 -6.34 6.60
CA PHE A 186 -12.77 -7.66 5.98
C PHE A 186 -13.11 -7.54 4.49
N ALA A 187 -14.15 -6.77 4.18
CA ALA A 187 -14.61 -6.55 2.81
C ALA A 187 -13.55 -5.82 1.98
N ILE A 188 -12.95 -4.76 2.51
CA ILE A 188 -11.94 -3.97 1.79
C ILE A 188 -10.68 -4.82 1.55
N ASP A 189 -10.16 -5.51 2.56
CA ASP A 189 -8.96 -6.34 2.44
C ASP A 189 -9.13 -7.48 1.44
N LEU A 190 -10.29 -8.16 1.49
CA LEU A 190 -10.59 -9.28 0.59
C LEU A 190 -10.79 -8.86 -0.87
N VAL A 191 -11.04 -7.57 -1.14
CA VAL A 191 -11.19 -7.04 -2.51
C VAL A 191 -9.89 -6.41 -3.00
N PHE A 192 -9.26 -5.56 -2.19
CA PHE A 192 -8.17 -4.68 -2.64
C PHE A 192 -6.78 -5.18 -2.25
N ILE A 193 -6.63 -6.06 -1.26
CA ILE A 193 -5.32 -6.55 -0.81
C ILE A 193 -5.10 -8.00 -1.25
N VAL A 194 -5.97 -8.90 -0.83
CA VAL A 194 -5.78 -10.35 -1.02
C VAL A 194 -5.70 -10.74 -2.50
N PRO A 195 -6.64 -10.36 -3.39
CA PRO A 195 -6.58 -10.78 -4.79
C PRO A 195 -5.36 -10.21 -5.54
N PRO A 196 -5.01 -8.90 -5.45
CA PRO A 196 -3.81 -8.38 -6.11
C PRO A 196 -2.51 -9.02 -5.63
N MET A 197 -2.39 -9.34 -4.33
CA MET A 197 -1.22 -10.04 -3.80
C MET A 197 -1.12 -11.49 -4.30
N LEU A 198 -2.24 -12.22 -4.38
CA LEU A 198 -2.25 -13.56 -4.99
C LEU A 198 -1.91 -13.51 -6.48
N LEU A 199 -2.51 -12.57 -7.23
CA LEU A 199 -2.22 -12.39 -8.66
C LEU A 199 -0.75 -12.04 -8.90
N SER A 200 -0.19 -11.18 -8.05
CA SER A 200 1.24 -10.87 -8.04
C SER A 200 2.08 -12.14 -7.90
N ALA A 201 1.82 -12.96 -6.86
CA ALA A 201 2.54 -14.22 -6.64
C ALA A 201 2.42 -15.19 -7.83
N ILE A 202 1.20 -15.38 -8.35
CA ILE A 202 0.93 -16.28 -9.49
C ILE A 202 1.65 -15.80 -10.75
N TRP A 203 1.61 -14.50 -11.04
CA TRP A 203 2.28 -13.95 -12.23
C TRP A 203 3.80 -13.95 -12.10
N LEU A 204 4.33 -13.73 -10.89
CA LEU A 204 5.74 -13.95 -10.62
C LEU A 204 6.13 -15.41 -10.83
N LEU A 205 5.34 -16.39 -10.38
CA LEU A 205 5.58 -17.82 -10.63
C LEU A 205 5.58 -18.15 -12.13
N ARG A 206 4.62 -17.56 -12.89
CA ARG A 206 4.51 -17.70 -14.35
C ARG A 206 5.52 -16.87 -15.16
N ARG A 207 6.49 -16.23 -14.49
CA ARG A 207 7.54 -15.39 -15.12
C ARG A 207 6.96 -14.23 -15.96
N ARG A 208 5.82 -13.67 -15.56
CA ARG A 208 5.22 -12.50 -16.22
C ARG A 208 5.71 -11.20 -15.58
N VAL A 209 6.09 -10.23 -16.42
CA VAL A 209 6.65 -8.93 -15.99
C VAL A 209 5.69 -8.12 -15.10
N PHE A 210 4.38 -8.22 -15.31
CA PHE A 210 3.38 -7.52 -14.50
C PHE A 210 3.37 -7.97 -13.04
N GLY A 211 3.82 -9.19 -12.73
CA GLY A 211 3.93 -9.68 -11.36
C GLY A 211 4.93 -8.87 -10.53
N TRP A 212 6.02 -8.39 -11.14
CA TRP A 212 7.00 -7.53 -10.45
C TRP A 212 6.43 -6.17 -10.12
N PHE A 213 5.64 -5.61 -11.03
CA PHE A 213 4.96 -4.34 -10.82
C PHE A 213 3.99 -4.42 -9.65
N LEU A 214 3.06 -5.39 -9.66
CA LEU A 214 2.12 -5.58 -8.56
C LEU A 214 2.83 -5.90 -7.25
N ALA A 215 3.86 -6.76 -7.25
CA ALA A 215 4.63 -7.04 -6.05
C ALA A 215 5.26 -5.77 -5.48
N GLY A 216 5.83 -4.91 -6.32
CA GLY A 216 6.39 -3.63 -5.90
C GLY A 216 5.34 -2.72 -5.26
N VAL A 217 4.21 -2.50 -5.94
CA VAL A 217 3.10 -1.66 -5.44
C VAL A 217 2.55 -2.20 -4.12
N MET A 218 2.26 -3.50 -4.05
CA MET A 218 1.70 -4.14 -2.84
C MET A 218 2.71 -4.21 -1.69
N SER A 219 4.01 -4.31 -1.99
CA SER A 219 5.03 -4.26 -0.93
C SER A 219 5.21 -2.86 -0.39
N VAL A 220 5.05 -1.80 -1.20
CA VAL A 220 5.07 -0.42 -0.71
C VAL A 220 3.84 -0.15 0.17
N GLY A 221 2.65 -0.61 -0.24
CA GLY A 221 1.42 -0.43 0.54
C GLY A 221 1.33 -1.32 1.80
N GLY A 222 1.99 -2.48 1.80
CA GLY A 222 1.93 -3.47 2.88
C GLY A 222 3.16 -3.52 3.80
N SER A 223 4.17 -2.67 3.59
CA SER A 223 5.38 -2.67 4.43
C SER A 223 5.71 -1.28 4.96
N GLU A 224 5.57 -1.12 6.28
CA GLU A 224 6.72 -0.63 7.03
C GLU A 224 7.82 -1.68 6.88
N PRO A 225 8.92 -1.42 6.16
CA PRO A 225 9.91 -2.45 5.92
C PRO A 225 10.71 -2.69 7.21
N PRO A 226 10.78 -3.92 7.76
CA PRO A 226 11.81 -4.23 8.73
C PRO A 226 13.16 -4.09 8.02
N ARG A 227 13.94 -3.08 8.42
CA ARG A 227 15.30 -2.78 7.94
C ARG A 227 16.33 -3.84 8.36
N GLY A 228 16.01 -5.13 8.22
CA GLY A 228 16.85 -6.26 8.66
C GLY A 228 17.62 -6.96 7.53
N VAL A 229 17.14 -6.94 6.29
CA VAL A 229 17.64 -7.90 5.27
C VAL A 229 18.91 -7.45 4.54
N ARG A 230 19.29 -6.17 4.58
CA ARG A 230 20.60 -5.73 4.04
C ARG A 230 21.79 -6.08 4.93
N ARG A 231 21.57 -6.41 6.21
CA ARG A 231 22.65 -6.62 7.18
C ARG A 231 23.15 -8.07 7.24
N LEU A 232 22.40 -9.03 6.68
CA LEU A 232 22.78 -10.46 6.70
C LEU A 232 23.64 -10.88 5.48
N SER A 233 23.59 -10.15 4.36
CA SER A 233 24.44 -10.48 3.19
C SER A 233 25.89 -9.99 3.32
N GLN A 234 26.17 -9.08 4.26
CA GLN A 234 27.54 -8.61 4.54
C GLN A 234 28.23 -9.41 5.65
N THR A 235 27.49 -10.03 6.57
CA THR A 235 28.09 -10.88 7.62
C THR A 235 28.49 -12.25 7.08
N ILE A 236 27.76 -12.81 6.11
CA ILE A 236 28.08 -14.13 5.53
C ILE A 236 29.30 -14.07 4.59
N SER A 237 29.63 -12.90 4.05
CA SER A 237 30.86 -12.69 3.25
C SER A 237 32.11 -12.39 4.09
N ALA A 238 31.96 -12.06 5.38
CA ALA A 238 33.09 -11.77 6.28
C ALA A 238 33.56 -12.99 7.09
N THR A 239 32.73 -14.03 7.26
CA THR A 239 33.10 -15.24 8.03
C THR A 239 33.55 -16.43 7.17
N GLY A 240 33.60 -16.27 5.84
CA GLY A 240 33.84 -17.36 4.88
C GLY A 240 35.19 -17.37 4.16
N CYS A 241 36.23 -16.71 4.69
CA CYS A 241 37.54 -16.70 4.04
C CYS A 241 38.71 -16.55 5.01
N TRP A 242 39.00 -17.60 5.79
CA TRP A 242 40.37 -17.91 6.22
C TRP A 242 40.64 -19.41 6.11
N ALA A 243 41.11 -19.76 4.92
CA ALA A 243 42.06 -20.80 4.55
C ALA A 243 42.26 -22.00 5.50
N VAL A 244 41.77 -23.15 5.02
CA VAL A 244 42.52 -24.41 5.05
C VAL A 244 43.79 -24.24 4.20
N ASN A 245 44.99 -24.38 4.78
CA ASN A 245 46.03 -25.22 4.17
C ASN A 245 47.26 -25.47 5.05
N ARG A 246 47.58 -26.77 5.16
CA ARG A 246 48.91 -27.41 5.09
C ARG A 246 50.02 -26.95 6.05
N ALA A 247 50.26 -27.75 7.08
CA ALA A 247 51.41 -28.67 7.19
C ALA A 247 51.11 -29.73 8.27
#